data_AF-A0A964MBE7-F1
#
_entry.id   AF-A0A964MBE7-F1
#
_cell.length_a   1.000
_cell.length_b   1.000
_cell.length_c   1.000
_cell.angle_alpha   90.00
_cell.angle_beta   90.00
_cell.angle_gamma   90.00
#
_symmetry.space_group_name_H-M   'P 1'
#
loop_
_entity.id
_entity.type
_entity.pdbx_description
1 polymer ?
#
loop_
_entity_poly.entity_id
_entity_poly.type
_entity_poly.pdbx_seq_one_letter_code
_entity_poly.pdbx_strand_id
1 'polypeptide(L)'
;MAGKSSRRIRRPTAAAPDPVRIERAVRALLQALGEDPGREGLRDTPCRVARMYQEIFSGANADAAESLKVYTAKNEDELILVRDIDFYSMCEHHLLPFFGRVHIA
;
A
#
# COMPACT_ATOMS: atom_id res chain seq x y z
N MET A 1 -25.44 30.13 -4.53
CA MET A 1 -25.83 28.73 -4.75
C MET A 1 -24.82 27.85 -4.02
N ALA A 2 -25.31 27.00 -3.12
CA ALA A 2 -24.50 26.28 -2.14
C ALA A 2 -23.56 25.26 -2.82
N GLY A 3 -22.25 25.43 -2.61
CA GLY A 3 -21.23 24.47 -3.03
C GLY A 3 -21.43 23.17 -2.27
N LYS A 4 -21.57 22.06 -3.02
CA LYS A 4 -21.66 20.71 -2.45
C LYS A 4 -20.37 20.44 -1.69
N SER A 5 -20.46 20.51 -0.36
CA SER A 5 -19.41 20.10 0.57
C SER A 5 -18.98 18.68 0.21
N SER A 6 -17.76 18.54 -0.32
CA SER A 6 -17.18 17.22 -0.56
C SER A 6 -17.05 16.55 0.80
N ARG A 7 -17.77 15.43 0.99
CA ARG A 7 -17.56 14.59 2.17
C ARG A 7 -16.12 14.08 2.08
N ARG A 8 -15.20 14.74 2.77
CA ARG A 8 -13.88 14.18 3.09
C ARG A 8 -14.18 12.89 3.83
N ILE A 9 -14.00 11.75 3.17
CA ILE A 9 -14.00 10.44 3.83
C ILE A 9 -12.83 10.52 4.81
N ARG A 10 -13.14 10.77 6.09
CA ARG A 10 -12.14 10.77 7.15
C ARG A 10 -11.68 9.33 7.30
N ARG A 11 -10.60 8.96 6.60
CA ARG A 11 -9.88 7.73 6.90
C ARG A 11 -9.36 7.85 8.34
N PRO A 12 -9.42 6.78 9.15
CA PRO A 12 -8.75 6.75 10.43
C PRO A 12 -7.31 7.19 10.20
N THR A 13 -6.76 8.03 11.09
CA THR A 13 -5.33 8.33 11.13
C THR A 13 -4.61 7.04 11.53
N ALA A 14 -4.44 6.12 10.59
CA ALA A 14 -3.61 4.97 10.80
C ALA A 14 -2.17 5.49 10.73
N ALA A 15 -1.53 5.58 11.90
CA ALA A 15 -0.09 5.75 11.96
C ALA A 15 0.59 4.70 11.07
N ALA A 16 1.80 5.00 10.61
CA ALA A 16 2.60 4.05 9.83
C ALA A 16 2.62 2.66 10.51
N PRO A 17 2.74 1.56 9.74
CA PRO A 17 2.76 0.21 10.30
C PRO A 17 3.81 0.08 11.42
N ASP A 18 3.38 -0.33 12.62
CA ASP A 18 4.24 -0.50 13.80
C ASP A 18 5.09 -1.77 13.65
N PRO A 19 6.42 -1.64 13.44
CA PRO A 19 7.26 -2.79 13.13
C PRO A 19 7.34 -3.78 14.30
N VAL A 20 7.38 -3.30 15.55
CA VAL A 20 7.49 -4.16 16.74
C VAL A 20 6.23 -5.00 16.90
N ARG A 21 5.05 -4.40 16.67
CA ARG A 21 3.79 -5.14 16.70
C ARG A 21 3.70 -6.17 15.58
N ILE A 22 4.13 -5.82 14.37
CA ILE A 22 4.12 -6.72 13.22
C ILE A 22 5.06 -7.91 13.44
N GLU A 23 6.29 -7.67 13.90
CA GLU A 23 7.25 -8.75 14.21
C GLU A 23 6.66 -9.75 15.21
N ARG A 24 6.03 -9.25 16.27
CA ARG A 24 5.36 -10.11 17.28
C ARG A 24 4.21 -10.90 16.66
N ALA A 25 3.38 -10.27 15.84
CA ALA A 25 2.24 -10.92 15.18
C ALA A 25 2.70 -12.01 14.21
N VAL A 26 3.73 -11.74 13.40
CA VAL A 26 4.29 -12.70 12.44
C VAL A 26 4.93 -13.88 13.16
N ARG A 27 5.65 -13.64 14.26
CA ARG A 27 6.20 -14.73 15.08
C ARG A 27 5.09 -15.62 15.64
N ALA A 28 4.02 -15.02 16.18
CA ALA A 28 2.87 -15.76 16.70
C ALA A 28 2.14 -16.53 15.59
N LEU A 29 2.00 -15.95 14.40
CA LEU A 29 1.42 -16.61 13.24
C LEU A 29 2.23 -17.84 12.81
N LEU A 30 3.56 -17.72 12.70
CA LEU A 30 4.43 -18.85 12.38
C LEU A 30 4.24 -20.00 13.39
N GLN A 31 4.22 -19.69 14.69
CA GLN A 31 3.97 -20.68 15.74
C GLN A 31 2.58 -21.33 15.61
N ALA A 32 1.54 -20.54 15.33
CA ALA A 32 0.18 -21.03 15.14
C ALA A 32 0.04 -21.94 13.90
N LEU A 33 0.90 -21.75 12.90
CA LEU A 33 1.00 -22.59 11.71
C LEU A 33 1.85 -23.86 11.93
N GLY A 34 2.41 -24.05 13.13
CA GLY A 34 3.27 -25.20 13.46
C GLY A 34 4.73 -25.06 13.02
N GLU A 35 5.17 -23.86 12.61
CA GLU A 35 6.57 -23.58 12.28
C GLU A 35 7.38 -23.28 13.54
N ASP A 36 8.69 -23.56 13.49
CA ASP A 36 9.66 -23.11 14.49
C ASP A 36 10.29 -21.77 14.07
N PRO A 37 9.96 -20.62 14.70
CA PRO A 37 10.57 -19.33 14.38
C PRO A 37 12.05 -19.24 14.76
N GLY A 38 12.60 -20.21 15.49
CA GLY A 38 14.00 -20.32 15.87
C GLY A 38 14.90 -20.95 14.80
N ARG A 39 14.32 -21.59 13.77
CA ARG A 39 15.11 -22.20 12.67
C ARG A 39 15.80 -21.13 11.82
N GLU A 40 16.96 -21.47 11.28
CA GLU A 40 17.83 -20.56 10.50
C GLU A 40 17.05 -19.73 9.47
N GLY A 41 16.19 -20.37 8.67
CA GLY A 41 15.41 -19.68 7.63
C GLY A 41 14.31 -18.74 8.14
N LEU A 42 13.85 -18.88 9.38
CA LEU A 42 12.74 -18.10 9.94
C LEU A 42 13.12 -17.09 11.01
N ARG A 43 14.31 -17.19 11.62
CA ARG A 43 14.72 -16.31 12.72
C ARG A 43 14.50 -14.83 12.43
N ASP A 44 14.85 -14.41 11.21
CA ASP A 44 14.71 -13.02 10.78
C ASP A 44 13.44 -12.74 9.96
N THR A 45 12.62 -13.77 9.69
CA THR A 45 11.37 -13.63 8.92
C THR A 45 10.44 -12.58 9.53
N PRO A 46 10.18 -12.54 10.84
CA PRO A 46 9.35 -11.50 11.44
C PRO A 46 9.83 -10.08 11.10
N CYS A 47 11.14 -9.82 11.21
CA CYS A 47 11.72 -8.52 10.92
C CYS A 47 11.62 -8.18 9.42
N ARG A 48 11.90 -9.15 8.54
CA ARG A 48 11.74 -8.97 7.08
C ARG A 48 10.30 -8.62 6.70
N VAL A 49 9.32 -9.30 7.30
CA VAL A 49 7.90 -9.03 7.03
C VAL A 49 7.48 -7.66 7.56
N ALA A 50 7.96 -7.25 8.74
CA ALA A 50 7.69 -5.92 9.26
C ALA A 50 8.21 -4.81 8.34
N ARG A 51 9.47 -4.93 7.87
CA ARG A 51 10.04 -3.99 6.88
C ARG A 51 9.25 -3.98 5.57
N MET A 52 8.87 -5.15 5.08
CA MET A 52 8.05 -5.28 3.87
C MET A 52 6.70 -4.56 4.02
N TYR A 53 5.99 -4.73 5.15
CA TYR A 53 4.73 -4.05 5.39
C TYR A 53 4.88 -2.54 5.57
N GLN A 54 5.98 -2.06 6.16
CA GLN A 54 6.26 -0.62 6.19
C GLN A 54 6.39 -0.03 4.78
N GLU A 55 7.04 -0.75 3.87
CA GLU A 55 7.22 -0.31 2.48
C GLU A 55 5.89 -0.37 1.70
N ILE A 56 5.24 -1.54 1.66
CA ILE A 56 4.05 -1.77 0.82
C ILE A 56 2.87 -0.88 1.25
N PHE A 57 2.75 -0.58 2.55
CA PHE A 57 1.68 0.26 3.07
C PHE A 57 2.09 1.73 3.29
N SER A 58 3.30 2.13 2.90
CA SER A 58 3.79 3.51 3.06
C SER A 58 2.89 4.54 2.36
N GLY A 59 2.41 4.22 1.15
CA GLY A 59 1.52 5.06 0.36
C GLY A 59 0.07 5.07 0.82
N ALA A 60 -0.33 4.19 1.75
CA ALA A 60 -1.73 4.05 2.14
C ALA A 60 -2.30 5.33 2.75
N ASN A 61 -1.48 6.11 3.48
CA ASN A 61 -1.90 7.36 4.11
C ASN A 61 -1.18 8.59 3.54
N ALA A 62 -0.46 8.44 2.43
CA ALA A 62 0.19 9.54 1.75
C ALA A 62 -0.85 10.41 1.03
N ASP A 63 -0.65 11.73 1.04
CA ASP A 63 -1.41 12.62 0.16
C ASP A 63 -0.80 12.54 -1.25
N ALA A 64 -1.58 12.05 -2.20
CA ALA A 64 -1.14 11.96 -3.59
C ALA A 64 -0.72 13.33 -4.15
N ALA A 65 -1.32 14.43 -3.66
CA ALA A 65 -0.99 15.78 -4.09
C ALA A 65 0.47 16.15 -3.80
N GLU A 66 1.07 15.60 -2.74
CA GLU A 66 2.46 15.89 -2.37
C GLU A 66 3.47 15.27 -3.36
N SER A 67 3.08 14.21 -4.05
CA SER A 67 3.92 13.50 -5.02
C SER A 67 3.68 13.92 -6.48
N LEU A 68 2.69 14.77 -6.73
CA LEU A 68 2.30 15.20 -8.07
C LEU A 68 3.12 16.41 -8.54
N LYS A 69 3.71 16.29 -9.73
CA LYS A 69 4.26 17.44 -10.48
C LYS A 69 3.37 17.69 -11.69
N VAL A 70 2.82 18.89 -11.79
CA VAL A 70 1.92 19.28 -12.88
C VAL A 70 2.69 20.14 -13.87
N TYR A 71 2.54 19.81 -15.16
CA TYR A 71 3.09 20.58 -16.27
C TYR A 71 1.97 21.02 -17.18
N THR A 72 2.06 22.23 -17.70
CA THR A 72 1.13 22.73 -18.72
C THR A 72 1.70 22.40 -20.09
N ALA A 73 0.92 21.72 -20.93
CA ALA A 73 1.21 21.51 -22.34
C ALA A 73 0.13 22.20 -23.19
N LYS A 74 0.48 22.66 -24.39
CA LYS A 74 -0.55 23.00 -25.38
C LYS A 74 -1.28 21.71 -25.71
N ASN A 75 -2.59 21.68 -25.48
CA ASN A 75 -3.44 20.56 -25.83
C ASN A 75 -4.26 20.98 -27.06
N GLU A 76 -4.11 20.26 -28.16
CA GLU A 76 -4.80 20.52 -29.44
C GLU A 76 -6.10 19.69 -29.54
N ASP A 77 -6.86 19.61 -28.45
CA ASP A 77 -8.09 18.79 -28.33
C ASP A 77 -7.89 17.29 -28.63
N GLU A 78 -6.69 16.76 -28.37
CA GLU A 78 -6.33 15.36 -28.61
C GLU A 78 -6.47 14.49 -27.33
N LEU A 79 -6.78 13.20 -27.51
CA LEU A 79 -6.85 12.23 -26.42
C LEU A 79 -5.44 11.84 -25.95
N ILE A 80 -5.19 11.95 -24.64
CA ILE A 80 -3.97 11.44 -24.00
C ILE A 80 -4.31 10.13 -23.30
N LEU A 81 -3.62 9.05 -23.67
CA LEU A 81 -3.87 7.71 -23.14
C LEU A 81 -2.56 7.12 -22.61
N VAL A 82 -2.57 6.72 -21.33
CA VAL A 82 -1.48 5.98 -20.69
C VAL A 82 -1.97 4.56 -20.40
N ARG A 83 -1.30 3.56 -20.97
CA ARG A 83 -1.67 2.15 -20.82
C ARG A 83 -0.52 1.33 -20.28
N ASP A 84 -0.85 0.12 -19.86
CA ASP A 84 0.10 -0.91 -19.45
C ASP A 84 0.93 -0.49 -18.23
N ILE A 85 0.36 0.33 -17.34
CA ILE A 85 1.00 0.65 -16.06
C ILE A 85 0.96 -0.60 -15.19
N ASP A 86 2.11 -1.13 -14.81
CA ASP A 86 2.20 -2.24 -13.87
C ASP A 86 1.65 -1.81 -12.50
N PHE A 87 0.67 -2.56 -12.01
CA PHE A 87 0.01 -2.27 -10.75
C PHE A 87 0.10 -3.47 -9.81
N TYR A 88 0.52 -3.19 -8.58
CA TYR A 88 0.62 -4.15 -7.49
C TYR A 88 -0.06 -3.55 -6.26
N SER A 89 -0.87 -4.35 -5.56
CA SER A 89 -1.52 -3.92 -4.33
C SER A 89 -1.85 -5.13 -3.45
N MET A 90 -2.49 -4.89 -2.31
CA MET A 90 -2.82 -5.88 -1.30
C MET A 90 -4.33 -5.89 -1.05
N CYS A 91 -4.96 -7.06 -1.09
CA CYS A 91 -6.35 -7.21 -0.71
C CYS A 91 -6.48 -7.13 0.82
N GLU A 92 -7.22 -6.14 1.34
CA GLU A 92 -7.38 -5.91 2.78
C GLU A 92 -8.07 -7.06 3.53
N HIS A 93 -8.90 -7.86 2.84
CA HIS A 93 -9.64 -8.97 3.45
C HIS A 93 -8.75 -10.19 3.77
N HIS A 94 -7.70 -10.40 2.98
CA HIS A 94 -6.89 -11.62 3.04
C HIS A 94 -5.40 -11.33 3.23
N LEU A 95 -4.99 -10.07 3.10
CA LEU A 95 -3.59 -9.64 3.04
C LEU A 95 -2.78 -10.41 1.99
N LEU A 96 -3.42 -10.74 0.87
CA LEU A 96 -2.80 -11.35 -0.30
C LEU A 96 -2.56 -10.30 -1.39
N PRO A 97 -1.44 -10.38 -2.11
CA PRO A 97 -1.18 -9.49 -3.22
C PRO A 97 -2.17 -9.73 -4.36
N PHE A 98 -2.54 -8.67 -5.05
CA PHE A 98 -3.17 -8.73 -6.37
C PHE A 98 -2.43 -7.76 -7.30
N PHE A 99 -2.38 -8.12 -8.58
CA PHE A 99 -1.59 -7.39 -9.56
C PHE A 99 -2.28 -7.39 -10.93
N GLY A 100 -1.95 -6.40 -11.75
CA GLY A 100 -2.55 -6.23 -13.07
C GLY A 100 -2.01 -5.02 -13.81
N ARG A 101 -2.77 -4.57 -14.81
CA ARG A 101 -2.48 -3.36 -15.59
C ARG A 101 -3.51 -2.28 -15.28
N VAL A 102 -3.03 -1.04 -15.17
CA VAL A 102 -3.87 0.15 -15.11
C VAL A 102 -3.78 0.91 -16.42
N HIS A 103 -4.92 1.36 -16.91
CA HIS A 103 -5.07 2.19 -18.10
C HIS A 103 -5.80 3.48 -17.69
N ILE A 104 -5.26 4.63 -18.09
CA ILE A 104 -5.77 5.96 -17.74
C ILE A 104 -6.00 6.73 -19.06
N ALA A 105 -7.21 7.25 -19.23
CA ALA A 105 -7.65 8.07 -20.36
C ALA A 105 -8.23 9.39 -19.84
#